data_AF-A0A1H5Y670-F1
#
_entry.id   AF-A0A1H5Y670-F1
#
_cell.length_a   1.000
_cell.length_b   1.000
_cell.length_c   1.000
_cell.angle_alpha   90.00
_cell.angle_beta   90.00
_cell.angle_gamma   90.00
#
_symmetry.space_group_name_H-M   'P 1'
#
loop_
_entity.id
_entity.type
_entity.pdbx_description
1 polymer ?
#
loop_
_entity_poly.entity_id
_entity_poly.type
_entity_poly.pdbx_seq_one_letter_code
_entity_poly.pdbx_strand_id
1 'polypeptide(L)'
;MKDLRKLPIYLFGVLALGFASCESNDPEEENDGEVITEVTLNFQELDATGNPMGLVTSFKASDPEGIEVGSSPIIQPVTLTRGKTYRMTIAVYNGIEDEDITEEILAEADVHQFYFLGSAFTSNILSISYDDPSGDLIGLQNILSVSSSPGTNNTQMQVVLRHDLDKNFPGATNPNFANFVQAGGETDLDITFPVVIN
;
A
#
# COMPACT_ATOMS: atom_id res chain seq x y z
N MET A 1 -26.72 -89.12 2.34
CA MET A 1 -25.85 -88.51 3.36
C MET A 1 -25.54 -87.09 2.94
N LYS A 2 -26.01 -86.13 3.76
CA LYS A 2 -25.48 -84.77 4.03
C LYS A 2 -25.38 -83.81 2.82
N ASP A 3 -26.40 -83.01 2.58
CA ASP A 3 -26.68 -81.69 3.20
C ASP A 3 -25.87 -80.55 2.56
N LEU A 4 -26.57 -79.76 1.75
CA LEU A 4 -26.21 -78.40 1.36
C LEU A 4 -25.93 -77.58 2.63
N ARG A 5 -24.71 -77.03 2.76
CA ARG A 5 -24.38 -76.08 3.81
C ARG A 5 -23.91 -74.75 3.22
N LYS A 6 -24.41 -73.70 3.87
CA LYS A 6 -24.56 -72.34 3.39
C LYS A 6 -23.22 -71.59 3.28
N LEU A 7 -23.20 -70.72 2.28
CA LEU A 7 -22.27 -69.60 2.08
C LEU A 7 -22.16 -68.72 3.35
N PRO A 8 -20.96 -68.30 3.78
CA PRO A 8 -20.79 -67.07 4.53
C PRO A 8 -20.19 -65.99 3.62
N ILE A 9 -21.01 -64.98 3.32
CA ILE A 9 -20.63 -63.68 2.78
C ILE A 9 -19.90 -62.93 3.90
N TYR A 10 -18.59 -62.81 3.82
CA TYR A 10 -17.75 -61.82 4.52
C TYR A 10 -16.52 -61.66 3.61
N LEU A 11 -16.17 -60.51 3.05
CA LEU A 11 -16.06 -59.21 3.66
C LEU A 11 -16.22 -58.17 2.55
N PHE A 12 -17.24 -57.34 2.67
CA PHE A 12 -17.45 -56.15 1.88
C PHE A 12 -16.32 -55.17 2.23
N GLY A 13 -15.24 -55.18 1.44
CA GLY A 13 -14.21 -54.15 1.50
C GLY A 13 -14.82 -52.87 0.92
N VAL A 14 -15.52 -52.10 1.76
CA VAL A 14 -15.85 -50.72 1.45
C VAL A 14 -14.52 -49.99 1.30
N LEU A 15 -14.10 -49.81 0.05
CA LEU A 15 -13.14 -48.77 -0.28
C LEU A 15 -13.90 -47.46 -0.08
N ALA A 16 -13.88 -46.97 1.16
CA ALA A 16 -14.20 -45.59 1.45
C ALA A 16 -13.14 -44.76 0.71
N LEU A 17 -13.47 -44.38 -0.52
CA LEU A 17 -12.91 -43.21 -1.16
C LEU A 17 -13.22 -42.06 -0.20
N GLY A 18 -12.28 -41.79 0.69
CA GLY A 18 -12.25 -40.54 1.42
C GLY A 18 -12.21 -39.45 0.37
N PHE A 19 -13.35 -38.78 0.20
CA PHE A 19 -13.34 -37.42 -0.30
C PHE A 19 -12.54 -36.65 0.75
N ALA A 20 -11.24 -36.57 0.54
CA ALA A 20 -10.46 -35.46 1.06
C ALA A 20 -11.15 -34.24 0.47
N SER A 21 -12.04 -33.66 1.26
CA SER A 21 -12.47 -32.29 1.09
C SER A 21 -11.18 -31.49 1.20
N CYS A 22 -10.54 -31.23 0.07
CA CYS A 22 -9.68 -30.07 -0.02
C CYS A 22 -10.59 -28.92 0.42
N GLU A 23 -10.30 -28.33 1.56
CA GLU A 23 -10.75 -26.96 1.82
C GLU A 23 -10.27 -26.18 0.59
N SER A 24 -11.22 -25.84 -0.28
CA SER A 24 -11.02 -24.80 -1.24
C SER A 24 -10.86 -23.53 -0.41
N ASN A 25 -9.62 -23.24 -0.02
CA ASN A 25 -9.20 -21.85 -0.09
C ASN A 25 -9.36 -21.53 -1.56
N ASP A 26 -10.52 -21.01 -1.95
CA ASP A 26 -10.59 -20.31 -3.22
C ASP A 26 -9.43 -19.32 -3.20
N PRO A 27 -8.58 -19.29 -4.25
CA PRO A 27 -7.61 -18.21 -4.36
C PRO A 27 -8.40 -16.91 -4.22
N GLU A 28 -7.93 -16.00 -3.36
CA GLU A 28 -8.43 -14.62 -3.40
C GLU A 28 -8.31 -14.15 -4.85
N GLU A 29 -9.37 -13.54 -5.37
CA GLU A 29 -9.35 -13.05 -6.76
C GLU A 29 -8.24 -12.00 -6.83
N GLU A 30 -7.24 -12.21 -7.70
CA GLU A 30 -6.27 -11.15 -8.02
C GLU A 30 -7.07 -9.98 -8.58
N ASN A 31 -7.07 -8.85 -7.87
CA ASN A 31 -7.76 -7.66 -8.28
C ASN A 31 -6.92 -7.00 -9.40
N ASP A 32 -7.34 -7.19 -10.66
CA ASP A 32 -6.68 -6.59 -11.83
C ASP A 32 -6.88 -5.05 -11.80
N GLY A 33 -6.07 -4.37 -10.97
CA GLY A 33 -5.99 -2.93 -10.79
C GLY A 33 -6.89 -2.38 -9.67
N GLU A 34 -6.29 -1.72 -8.68
CA GLU A 34 -7.02 -1.14 -7.54
C GLU A 34 -7.81 0.10 -7.93
N VAL A 35 -9.12 0.11 -7.68
CA VAL A 35 -9.93 1.33 -7.87
C VAL A 35 -9.83 2.22 -6.64
N ILE A 36 -8.86 3.14 -6.66
CA ILE A 36 -8.63 4.05 -5.53
C ILE A 36 -9.40 5.35 -5.71
N THR A 37 -10.39 5.59 -4.86
CA THR A 37 -11.18 6.84 -4.87
C THR A 37 -10.66 7.90 -3.90
N GLU A 38 -9.91 7.47 -2.88
CA GLU A 38 -9.47 8.32 -1.78
C GLU A 38 -8.10 7.92 -1.26
N VAL A 39 -7.27 8.94 -0.99
CA VAL A 39 -5.96 8.80 -0.35
C VAL A 39 -5.86 9.84 0.76
N THR A 40 -5.58 9.38 1.98
CA THR A 40 -5.34 10.25 3.13
C THR A 40 -3.91 10.10 3.62
N LEU A 41 -3.18 11.22 3.62
CA LEU A 41 -1.84 11.33 4.19
C LEU A 41 -1.92 11.86 5.62
N ASN A 42 -1.48 11.07 6.59
CA ASN A 42 -1.51 11.41 8.01
C ASN A 42 -0.10 11.72 8.50
N PHE A 43 0.08 12.85 9.19
CA PHE A 43 1.37 13.32 9.68
C PHE A 43 1.34 13.45 11.21
N GLN A 44 2.14 12.62 11.88
CA GLN A 44 2.40 12.70 13.31
C GLN A 44 3.80 13.30 13.52
N GLU A 45 3.90 14.50 14.12
CA GLU A 45 5.21 15.07 14.45
C GLU A 45 5.96 14.15 15.42
N LEU A 46 7.27 14.03 15.24
CA LEU A 46 8.17 13.26 16.10
C LEU A 46 9.15 14.18 16.82
N ASP A 47 9.45 13.84 18.08
CA ASP A 47 10.54 14.47 18.83
C ASP A 47 11.92 14.01 18.33
N ALA A 48 12.98 14.58 18.90
CA ALA A 48 14.37 14.24 18.55
C ALA A 48 14.76 12.79 18.89
N THR A 49 13.95 12.07 19.66
CA THR A 49 14.13 10.66 20.00
C THR A 49 13.19 9.73 19.23
N GLY A 50 12.39 10.27 18.30
CA GLY A 50 11.46 9.52 17.45
C GLY A 50 10.09 9.24 18.09
N ASN A 51 9.77 9.85 19.23
CA ASN A 51 8.46 9.67 19.88
C ASN A 51 7.41 10.61 19.29
N PRO A 52 6.15 10.16 19.13
CA PRO A 52 5.04 11.02 18.73
C PRO A 52 4.86 12.25 19.61
N MET A 53 4.62 13.40 18.99
CA MET A 53 4.30 14.68 19.63
C MET A 53 3.12 15.37 18.97
N GLY A 54 2.23 15.95 19.77
CA GLY A 54 1.10 16.73 19.24
C GLY A 54 0.02 15.87 18.57
N LEU A 55 -0.87 16.52 17.83
CA LEU A 55 -1.97 15.86 17.13
C LEU A 55 -1.54 15.44 15.72
N VAL A 56 -2.13 14.35 15.24
CA VAL A 56 -2.04 13.96 13.82
C VAL A 56 -2.76 15.01 12.97
N THR A 57 -2.10 15.44 11.90
CA THR A 57 -2.72 16.28 10.86
C THR A 57 -2.89 15.45 9.60
N SER A 58 -4.07 15.50 8.98
CA SER A 58 -4.40 14.68 7.82
C SER A 58 -4.73 15.55 6.61
N PHE A 59 -4.28 15.12 5.43
CA PHE A 59 -4.57 15.76 4.16
C PHE A 59 -5.08 14.72 3.18
N LYS A 60 -6.21 15.02 2.55
CA LYS A 60 -6.94 14.10 1.70
C LYS A 60 -6.89 14.50 0.24
N ALA A 61 -6.79 13.52 -0.64
CA ALA A 61 -7.18 13.61 -2.03
C ALA A 61 -8.32 12.63 -2.32
N SER A 62 -9.26 13.02 -3.18
CA SER A 62 -10.34 12.12 -3.58
C SER A 62 -10.94 12.48 -4.93
N ASP A 63 -11.37 11.46 -5.66
CA ASP A 63 -12.18 11.56 -6.87
C ASP A 63 -13.26 10.45 -6.81
N PRO A 64 -14.57 10.78 -6.91
CA PRO A 64 -15.65 9.80 -6.77
C PRO A 64 -15.69 8.77 -7.91
N GLU A 65 -15.05 9.04 -9.04
CA GLU A 65 -14.91 8.09 -10.15
C GLU A 65 -13.60 7.26 -10.06
N GLY A 66 -12.75 7.51 -9.06
CA GLY A 66 -11.40 6.95 -8.92
C GLY A 66 -10.33 7.96 -9.34
N ILE A 67 -9.20 8.00 -8.63
CA ILE A 67 -8.14 9.01 -8.83
C ILE A 67 -7.49 8.89 -10.22
N GLU A 68 -7.25 7.66 -10.70
CA GLU A 68 -6.61 7.41 -12.00
C GLU A 68 -7.58 7.54 -13.20
N VAL A 69 -8.89 7.36 -12.95
CA VAL A 69 -9.91 7.29 -14.01
C VAL A 69 -10.72 8.59 -14.09
N GLY A 70 -10.93 9.23 -12.95
CA GLY A 70 -11.58 10.51 -12.79
C GLY A 70 -10.79 11.65 -13.43
N SER A 71 -11.46 12.77 -13.63
CA SER A 71 -10.88 13.91 -14.35
C SER A 71 -10.67 15.15 -13.48
N SER A 72 -11.06 15.11 -12.20
CA SER A 72 -11.06 16.28 -11.33
C SER A 72 -10.89 15.92 -9.86
N PRO A 73 -9.73 15.32 -9.47
CA PRO A 73 -9.47 15.01 -8.08
C PRO A 73 -9.44 16.28 -7.23
N ILE A 74 -10.11 16.23 -6.08
CA ILE A 74 -10.06 17.27 -5.06
C ILE A 74 -8.88 16.96 -4.15
N ILE A 75 -7.84 17.79 -4.20
CA ILE A 75 -6.58 17.56 -3.48
C ILE A 75 -6.37 18.66 -2.42
N GLN A 76 -6.30 18.27 -1.15
CA GLN A 76 -5.95 19.19 -0.07
C GLN A 76 -4.44 19.47 -0.08
N PRO A 77 -4.01 20.75 -0.03
CA PRO A 77 -2.59 21.08 0.11
C PRO A 77 -2.04 20.57 1.45
N VAL A 78 -0.95 19.80 1.38
CA VAL A 78 -0.20 19.35 2.55
C VAL A 78 0.52 20.54 3.15
N THR A 79 0.39 20.74 4.46
CA THR A 79 1.05 21.84 5.18
C THR A 79 1.97 21.27 6.24
N LEU A 80 3.27 21.55 6.13
CA LEU A 80 4.30 21.06 7.06
C LEU A 80 5.12 22.22 7.64
N THR A 81 5.75 21.99 8.78
CA THR A 81 6.59 23.00 9.44
C THR A 81 8.07 22.74 9.17
N ARG A 82 8.82 23.79 8.85
CA ARG A 82 10.28 23.70 8.63
C ARG A 82 11.01 23.08 9.82
N GLY A 83 12.03 22.27 9.53
CA GLY A 83 12.90 21.66 10.55
C GLY A 83 12.22 20.61 11.43
N LYS A 84 11.00 20.16 11.08
CA LYS A 84 10.29 19.09 11.79
C LYS A 84 10.50 17.74 11.10
N THR A 85 10.30 16.68 11.88
CA THR A 85 10.23 15.30 11.38
C THR A 85 8.85 14.75 11.71
N TYR A 86 8.29 13.99 10.79
CA TYR A 86 6.97 13.40 10.88
C TYR A 86 7.06 11.91 10.61
N ARG A 87 6.29 11.11 11.35
CA ARG A 87 5.82 9.82 10.86
C ARG A 87 4.65 10.10 9.93
N MET A 88 4.81 9.75 8.66
CA MET A 88 3.77 9.84 7.65
C MET A 88 3.15 8.45 7.45
N THR A 89 1.84 8.33 7.56
CA THR A 89 1.10 7.12 7.15
C THR A 89 0.11 7.42 6.03
N ILE A 90 -0.17 6.42 5.21
CA ILE A 90 -1.10 6.51 4.08
C ILE A 90 -2.28 5.60 4.37
N ALA A 91 -3.50 6.10 4.15
CA ALA A 91 -4.71 5.30 4.08
C ALA A 91 -5.30 5.45 2.67
N VAL A 92 -5.77 4.34 2.11
CA VAL A 92 -6.26 4.20 0.73
C VAL A 92 -7.65 3.57 0.79
N TYR A 93 -8.60 4.09 0.03
CA TYR A 93 -9.99 3.65 0.11
C TYR A 93 -10.72 3.68 -1.23
N ASN A 94 -11.54 2.66 -1.46
CA ASN A 94 -12.46 2.53 -2.58
C ASN A 94 -13.90 2.79 -2.10
N GLY A 95 -14.38 4.00 -2.32
CA GLY A 95 -15.72 4.42 -1.94
C GLY A 95 -16.82 3.95 -2.89
N ILE A 96 -16.48 3.32 -4.02
CA ILE A 96 -17.46 2.69 -4.91
C ILE A 96 -17.89 1.34 -4.32
N GLU A 97 -16.94 0.60 -3.78
CA GLU A 97 -17.17 -0.74 -3.21
C GLU A 97 -17.23 -0.75 -1.68
N ASP A 98 -16.99 0.40 -1.03
CA ASP A 98 -16.95 0.56 0.43
C ASP A 98 -15.85 -0.31 1.08
N GLU A 99 -14.65 -0.22 0.53
CA GLU A 99 -13.53 -1.11 0.85
C GLU A 99 -12.26 -0.35 1.27
N ASP A 100 -11.62 -0.85 2.33
CA ASP A 100 -10.33 -0.35 2.81
C ASP A 100 -9.17 -1.03 2.07
N ILE A 101 -8.78 -0.42 0.96
CA ILE A 101 -7.64 -0.83 0.13
C ILE A 101 -6.32 -0.80 0.92
N THR A 102 -6.25 -0.09 2.07
CA THR A 102 -5.07 -0.15 2.93
C THR A 102 -4.84 -1.56 3.49
N GLU A 103 -5.90 -2.30 3.81
CA GLU A 103 -5.81 -3.67 4.34
C GLU A 103 -5.31 -4.63 3.25
N GLU A 104 -5.80 -4.49 2.02
CA GLU A 104 -5.38 -5.25 0.85
C GLU A 104 -3.90 -5.01 0.51
N ILE A 105 -3.48 -3.74 0.39
CA ILE A 105 -2.06 -3.39 0.16
C ILE A 105 -1.14 -4.00 1.24
N LEU A 106 -1.61 -4.06 2.50
CA LEU A 106 -0.84 -4.65 3.59
C LEU A 106 -0.79 -6.18 3.52
N ALA A 107 -1.90 -6.83 3.14
CA ALA A 107 -1.95 -8.28 2.94
C ALA A 107 -1.07 -8.69 1.75
N GLU A 108 -1.01 -7.85 0.72
CA GLU A 108 -0.27 -8.04 -0.51
C GLU A 108 1.04 -7.24 -0.57
N ALA A 109 1.72 -7.15 0.58
CA ALA A 109 2.97 -6.42 0.76
C ALA A 109 4.10 -6.82 -0.22
N ASP A 110 4.07 -8.04 -0.74
CA ASP A 110 5.08 -8.58 -1.65
C ASP A 110 5.01 -7.96 -3.05
N VAL A 111 3.85 -7.45 -3.46
CA VAL A 111 3.61 -6.91 -4.82
C VAL A 111 3.34 -5.41 -4.82
N HIS A 112 2.98 -4.83 -3.69
CA HIS A 112 2.72 -3.40 -3.57
C HIS A 112 3.94 -2.59 -3.08
N GLN A 113 4.11 -1.39 -3.64
CA GLN A 113 5.08 -0.42 -3.15
C GLN A 113 4.76 1.04 -3.52
N PHE A 114 4.81 1.93 -2.54
CA PHE A 114 4.72 3.37 -2.70
C PHE A 114 6.05 4.02 -3.05
N TYR A 115 6.02 4.99 -3.97
CA TYR A 115 7.13 5.88 -4.26
C TYR A 115 6.71 7.35 -4.10
N PHE A 116 7.69 8.16 -3.73
CA PHE A 116 7.51 9.58 -3.42
C PHE A 116 8.44 10.41 -4.30
N LEU A 117 7.88 11.26 -5.14
CA LEU A 117 8.61 11.98 -6.18
C LEU A 117 8.20 13.46 -6.20
N GLY A 118 8.73 14.20 -7.18
CA GLY A 118 8.43 15.61 -7.38
C GLY A 118 9.49 16.57 -6.83
N SER A 119 9.16 17.86 -6.88
CA SER A 119 10.08 18.95 -6.51
C SER A 119 10.44 18.94 -5.04
N ALA A 120 9.62 18.33 -4.17
CA ALA A 120 9.86 18.24 -2.74
C ALA A 120 11.16 17.48 -2.42
N PHE A 121 11.44 16.39 -3.12
CA PHE A 121 12.61 15.54 -2.87
C PHE A 121 13.81 15.93 -3.73
N THR A 122 13.58 16.33 -4.99
CA THR A 122 14.67 16.74 -5.90
C THR A 122 15.32 18.07 -5.51
N SER A 123 14.63 18.92 -4.74
CA SER A 123 15.16 20.21 -4.26
C SER A 123 15.70 20.16 -2.82
N ASN A 124 15.84 18.97 -2.22
CA ASN A 124 16.23 18.77 -0.81
C ASN A 124 15.35 19.56 0.19
N ILE A 125 14.05 19.72 -0.13
CA ILE A 125 13.08 20.35 0.77
C ILE A 125 12.58 19.32 1.78
N LEU A 126 12.23 18.13 1.30
CA LEU A 126 11.85 16.97 2.08
C LEU A 126 12.85 15.83 1.85
N SER A 127 13.05 15.02 2.87
CA SER A 127 13.65 13.68 2.76
C SER A 127 12.68 12.66 3.33
N ILE A 128 12.67 11.46 2.76
CA ILE A 128 11.77 10.39 3.17
C ILE A 128 12.50 9.04 3.22
N SER A 129 12.13 8.20 4.18
CA SER A 129 12.54 6.80 4.28
C SER A 129 11.37 5.94 4.69
N TYR A 130 11.28 4.72 4.15
CA TYR A 130 10.34 3.72 4.62
C TYR A 130 10.57 3.41 6.11
N ASP A 131 9.50 3.16 6.84
CA ASP A 131 9.47 2.82 8.27
C ASP A 131 8.30 1.87 8.57
N ASP A 132 7.95 1.02 7.60
CA ASP A 132 6.88 0.04 7.73
C ASP A 132 7.17 -0.95 8.87
N PRO A 133 6.25 -1.15 9.83
CA PRO A 133 6.50 -2.00 11.01
C PRO A 133 6.78 -3.47 10.71
N SER A 134 6.29 -4.01 9.58
CA SER A 134 6.57 -5.39 9.18
C SER A 134 8.03 -5.59 8.74
N GLY A 135 8.71 -4.51 8.35
CA GLY A 135 10.02 -4.53 7.71
C GLY A 135 9.96 -4.64 6.18
N ASP A 136 8.76 -4.88 5.61
CA ASP A 136 8.55 -4.85 4.16
C ASP A 136 8.50 -3.40 3.71
N LEU A 137 9.27 -3.05 2.68
CA LEU A 137 9.39 -1.68 2.20
C LEU A 137 8.19 -1.30 1.31
N ILE A 138 7.00 -1.30 1.89
CA ILE A 138 5.73 -0.99 1.19
C ILE A 138 5.56 0.53 1.07
N GLY A 139 5.90 1.29 2.11
CA GLY A 139 5.70 2.73 2.19
C GLY A 139 4.32 3.18 2.65
N LEU A 140 3.57 2.31 3.31
CA LEU A 140 2.38 2.71 4.07
C LEU A 140 2.76 3.53 5.31
N GLN A 141 3.95 3.31 5.88
CA GLN A 141 4.54 4.14 6.91
C GLN A 141 5.94 4.64 6.52
N ASN A 142 6.20 5.92 6.77
CA ASN A 142 7.46 6.57 6.41
C ASN A 142 7.90 7.56 7.49
N ILE A 143 9.21 7.80 7.57
CA ILE A 143 9.78 8.96 8.25
C ILE A 143 10.06 10.04 7.22
N LEU A 144 9.44 11.21 7.41
CA LEU A 144 9.59 12.37 6.54
C LEU A 144 10.19 13.54 7.34
N SER A 145 11.31 14.07 6.88
CA SER A 145 11.96 15.24 7.48
C SER A 145 11.87 16.45 6.57
N VAL A 146 11.56 17.60 7.15
CA VAL A 146 11.46 18.89 6.47
C VAL A 146 12.74 19.69 6.70
N SER A 147 13.34 20.22 5.63
CA SER A 147 14.48 21.12 5.73
C SER A 147 14.19 22.30 6.66
N SER A 148 15.17 22.69 7.48
CA SER A 148 15.06 23.88 8.34
C SER A 148 15.22 25.19 7.57
N SER A 149 15.75 25.13 6.35
CA SER A 149 15.98 26.29 5.47
C SER A 149 15.69 25.93 4.01
N PRO A 150 14.44 25.61 3.66
CA PRO A 150 14.08 25.27 2.29
C PRO A 150 14.24 26.48 1.37
N GLY A 151 14.67 26.26 0.13
CA GLY A 151 14.85 27.33 -0.87
C GLY A 151 13.53 27.95 -1.35
N THR A 152 12.40 27.29 -1.10
CA THR A 152 11.03 27.75 -1.38
C THR A 152 10.08 27.16 -0.34
N ASN A 153 8.99 27.87 -0.06
CA ASN A 153 7.91 27.37 0.81
C ASN A 153 6.84 26.59 0.04
N ASN A 154 6.87 26.57 -1.29
CA ASN A 154 5.88 25.85 -2.11
C ASN A 154 6.60 24.81 -2.96
N THR A 155 6.12 23.58 -2.91
CA THR A 155 6.68 22.44 -3.65
C THR A 155 5.59 21.41 -3.96
N GLN A 156 5.94 20.34 -4.68
CA GLN A 156 5.02 19.26 -5.03
C GLN A 156 5.58 17.92 -4.56
N MET A 157 4.71 17.09 -4.00
CA MET A 157 4.98 15.72 -3.61
C MET A 157 4.05 14.80 -4.41
N GLN A 158 4.63 14.08 -5.37
CA GLN A 158 3.97 13.02 -6.09
C GLN A 158 4.01 11.74 -5.23
N VAL A 159 2.88 11.06 -5.12
CA VAL A 159 2.71 9.79 -4.41
C VAL A 159 2.22 8.78 -5.44
N VAL A 160 3.01 7.72 -5.64
CA VAL A 160 2.73 6.68 -6.62
C VAL A 160 2.59 5.35 -5.91
N LEU A 161 1.51 4.61 -6.13
CA LEU A 161 1.42 3.19 -5.76
C LEU A 161 1.72 2.34 -7.00
N ARG A 162 2.56 1.33 -6.83
CA ARG A 162 2.87 0.33 -7.84
C ARG A 162 2.44 -1.03 -7.35
N HIS A 163 1.87 -1.80 -8.26
CA HIS A 163 1.51 -3.20 -8.09
C HIS A 163 2.36 -4.04 -9.05
N ASP A 164 2.83 -5.20 -8.59
CA ASP A 164 3.51 -6.22 -9.39
C ASP A 164 4.85 -5.80 -10.01
N LEU A 165 5.50 -4.80 -9.41
CA LEU A 165 6.87 -4.42 -9.76
C LEU A 165 7.89 -5.44 -9.22
N ASP A 166 9.03 -5.59 -9.92
CA ASP A 166 10.19 -6.30 -9.38
C ASP A 166 10.82 -5.49 -8.24
N LYS A 167 10.44 -5.82 -6.99
CA LYS A 167 10.99 -5.21 -5.78
C LYS A 167 12.49 -5.51 -5.57
N ASN A 168 13.08 -6.43 -6.33
CA ASN A 168 14.52 -6.69 -6.36
C ASN A 168 15.25 -5.87 -7.43
N PHE A 169 14.53 -5.09 -8.26
CA PHE A 169 15.14 -4.25 -9.27
C PHE A 169 16.10 -3.24 -8.60
N PRO A 170 17.30 -2.99 -9.17
CA PRO A 170 18.25 -2.04 -8.60
C PRO A 170 17.65 -0.64 -8.39
N GLY A 171 17.42 -0.28 -7.13
CA GLY A 171 16.84 0.98 -6.72
C GLY A 171 15.39 0.90 -6.25
N ALA A 172 14.68 -0.22 -6.40
CA ALA A 172 13.30 -0.38 -5.94
C ALA A 172 13.13 -0.10 -4.43
N THR A 173 14.14 -0.41 -3.61
CA THR A 173 14.10 -0.10 -2.16
C THR A 173 14.31 1.38 -1.83
N ASN A 174 14.51 2.27 -2.82
CA ASN A 174 14.63 3.70 -2.60
C ASN A 174 13.26 4.37 -2.79
N PRO A 175 12.68 5.01 -1.75
CA PRO A 175 11.37 5.68 -1.87
C PRO A 175 11.34 6.79 -2.92
N ASN A 176 12.48 7.34 -3.33
CA ASN A 176 12.58 8.35 -4.37
C ASN A 176 13.04 7.79 -5.74
N PHE A 177 12.77 6.51 -6.03
CA PHE A 177 13.17 5.87 -7.28
C PHE A 177 12.37 6.37 -8.49
N ALA A 178 12.85 7.44 -9.13
CA ALA A 178 12.16 8.09 -10.25
C ALA A 178 12.00 7.24 -11.52
N ASN A 179 12.73 6.12 -11.64
CA ASN A 179 12.65 5.21 -12.79
C ASN A 179 11.90 3.90 -12.44
N PHE A 180 10.98 3.95 -11.48
CA PHE A 180 10.20 2.78 -11.02
C PHE A 180 9.58 1.95 -12.16
N VAL A 181 9.19 2.59 -13.27
CA VAL A 181 8.67 1.90 -14.47
C VAL A 181 9.64 0.86 -15.07
N GLN A 182 10.95 0.98 -14.83
CA GLN A 182 11.94 -0.01 -15.27
C GLN A 182 11.88 -1.31 -14.47
N ALA A 183 11.27 -1.29 -13.28
CA ALA A 183 11.01 -2.48 -12.47
C ALA A 183 9.76 -3.25 -12.94
N GLY A 184 9.03 -2.78 -13.96
CA GLY A 184 7.78 -3.42 -14.38
C GLY A 184 6.61 -3.17 -13.43
N GLY A 185 5.54 -3.94 -13.58
CA GLY A 185 4.27 -3.79 -12.85
C GLY A 185 3.32 -2.75 -13.44
N GLU A 186 2.23 -2.47 -12.74
CA GLU A 186 1.22 -1.47 -13.07
C GLU A 186 1.17 -0.33 -12.02
N THR A 187 0.54 0.79 -12.38
CA THR A 187 0.34 1.94 -11.48
C THR A 187 -1.12 1.95 -11.06
N ASP A 188 -1.38 1.78 -9.79
CA ASP A 188 -2.75 1.86 -9.24
C ASP A 188 -3.09 3.27 -8.74
N LEU A 189 -2.06 4.08 -8.46
CA LEU A 189 -2.21 5.47 -8.03
C LEU A 189 -1.02 6.30 -8.50
N ASP A 190 -1.27 7.46 -9.08
CA ASP A 190 -0.32 8.53 -9.32
C ASP A 190 -0.97 9.90 -9.04
N ILE A 191 -0.72 10.43 -7.84
CA ILE A 191 -1.30 11.70 -7.42
C ILE A 191 -0.26 12.67 -6.88
N THR A 192 -0.41 13.95 -7.22
CA THR A 192 0.49 15.02 -6.77
C THR A 192 -0.18 15.96 -5.78
N PHE A 193 0.31 15.95 -4.54
CA PHE A 193 -0.07 16.91 -3.50
C PHE A 193 0.75 18.20 -3.61
N PRO A 194 0.10 19.37 -3.66
CA PRO A 194 0.76 20.64 -3.36
C PRO A 194 1.23 20.62 -1.90
N VAL A 195 2.46 21.02 -1.65
CA VAL A 195 3.04 21.08 -0.30
C VAL A 195 3.44 22.52 0.02
N VAL A 196 2.99 23.01 1.17
CA VAL A 196 3.32 24.31 1.74
C VAL A 196 4.16 24.11 2.99
N ILE A 197 5.32 24.75 3.05
CA ILE A 197 6.23 24.75 4.20
C ILE A 197 6.10 26.07 4.96
N ASN A 198 5.77 25.96 6.25
CA ASN A 198 5.66 27.07 7.19
C ASN A 198 6.93 27.28 8.00
#